data_AF-A0A6G2S0N6-F1
#
_entry.id   AF-A0A6G2S0N6-F1
#
_cell.length_a   1.000
_cell.length_b   1.000
_cell.length_c   1.000
_cell.angle_alpha   90.00
_cell.angle_beta   90.00
_cell.angle_gamma   90.00
#
_symmetry.space_group_name_H-M   'P 1'
#
loop_
_entity.id
_entity.type
_entity.pdbx_description
1 polymer ?
#
loop_
_entity_poly.entity_id
_entity_poly.type
_entity_poly.pdbx_seq_one_letter_code
_entity_poly.pdbx_strand_id
1 'polypeptide(L)'
;MSGQRTPTSEVLVVGGGLVGLTTALVLRHHGVAVTVVEKRATTSPQPKARRFHMRSMEIFRELGLARLVHHAARDLAGHDHMAVGRTLAEAEQLPLWRPPGPAGTVDISPEAPCLIAQDVLEPVLREAAADAGATVRFDTELLAFEQHDDEVVADLLDRGSGARTRLRARYLVAADGARSPVRRALGIARSGRGTIGEPSVNVYFHADLGEVVRGREFNLCQLEHPDAPGALASVDGRRRWVFMSGGTTADRDWPALLRTVLGVPVPDLDVRSVLPWQAEMLVADRYTAGRVHLAGDAAHVMPPFAASGANTGIADAHNLGWKLAAVLRGRAAPALLDSYDAERRPAGWFAADQSSRRTLDLRVAASAPDPTLAHPFVLTAGGYQYTHGALVTDPQTPDDPEPTTDFNPTGRIGTRIPHRWLDPSRTRSTLDLAGPHWTLLTNTPTPTTHPDLPTHPHTLDFLPTHHSLLLRPDHIIAWRGPDPTKAVKAYTSLLNSPSAIAEFTTA
;
A
#
# COMPACT_ATOMS: atom_id res chain seq x y z
N MET A 1 5.56 -42.71 20.34
CA MET A 1 4.96 -41.58 19.61
C MET A 1 5.65 -40.32 20.09
N SER A 2 6.64 -39.81 19.32
CA SER A 2 7.38 -38.62 19.73
C SER A 2 6.46 -37.40 19.67
N GLY A 3 6.25 -36.73 20.79
CA GLY A 3 5.51 -35.47 20.85
C GLY A 3 6.26 -34.38 20.09
N GLN A 4 6.01 -34.25 18.79
CA GLN A 4 6.42 -33.07 18.06
C GLN A 4 5.60 -31.89 18.59
N ARG A 5 6.28 -30.97 19.30
CA ARG A 5 5.67 -29.69 19.72
C ARG A 5 5.19 -28.97 18.46
N THR A 6 3.90 -28.61 18.43
CA THR A 6 3.33 -27.76 17.39
C THR A 6 4.15 -26.47 17.30
N PRO A 7 4.70 -26.11 16.12
CA PRO A 7 5.40 -24.85 15.93
C PRO A 7 4.54 -23.65 16.35
N THR A 8 5.16 -22.67 17.02
CA THR A 8 4.51 -21.44 17.50
C THR A 8 5.10 -20.21 16.82
N SER A 9 4.25 -19.30 16.36
CA SER A 9 4.61 -17.96 15.86
C SER A 9 3.87 -16.90 16.68
N GLU A 10 4.34 -15.65 16.71
CA GLU A 10 3.49 -14.58 17.26
C GLU A 10 2.41 -14.21 16.23
N VAL A 11 2.80 -14.03 14.96
CA VAL A 11 1.87 -13.76 13.87
C VAL A 11 2.05 -14.77 12.73
N LEU A 12 0.94 -15.27 12.19
CA LEU A 12 0.91 -16.00 10.93
C LEU A 12 0.39 -15.07 9.82
N VAL A 13 1.18 -14.85 8.78
CA VAL A 13 0.75 -14.13 7.57
C VAL A 13 0.46 -15.16 6.48
N VAL A 14 -0.73 -15.08 5.90
CA VAL A 14 -1.19 -16.00 4.83
C VAL A 14 -1.17 -15.24 3.52
N GLY A 15 -0.27 -15.62 2.61
CA GLY A 15 0.01 -14.96 1.34
C GLY A 15 1.40 -14.32 1.32
N GLY A 16 2.22 -14.71 0.34
CA GLY A 16 3.60 -14.24 0.14
C GLY A 16 3.76 -13.28 -1.03
N GLY A 17 2.70 -12.52 -1.36
CA GLY A 17 2.78 -11.40 -2.30
C GLY A 17 3.22 -10.11 -1.63
N LEU A 18 3.22 -8.99 -2.37
CA LEU A 18 3.64 -7.66 -1.90
C LEU A 18 3.14 -7.32 -0.48
N VAL A 19 1.84 -7.43 -0.23
CA VAL A 19 1.25 -7.03 1.05
C VAL A 19 1.69 -7.93 2.20
N GLY A 20 1.68 -9.25 2.00
CA GLY A 20 2.09 -10.18 3.06
C GLY A 20 3.58 -10.09 3.41
N LEU A 21 4.44 -9.91 2.40
CA LEU A 21 5.87 -9.68 2.61
C LEU A 21 6.14 -8.34 3.31
N THR A 22 5.43 -7.27 2.93
CA THR A 22 5.48 -5.99 3.64
C THR A 22 4.98 -6.12 5.08
N THR A 23 3.89 -6.86 5.34
CA THR A 23 3.41 -7.13 6.70
C THR A 23 4.48 -7.81 7.53
N ALA A 24 5.16 -8.82 6.97
CA ALA A 24 6.27 -9.47 7.66
C ALA A 24 7.39 -8.49 7.99
N LEU A 25 7.84 -7.68 7.03
CA LEU A 25 8.88 -6.68 7.23
C LEU A 25 8.51 -5.64 8.30
N VAL A 26 7.30 -5.10 8.28
CA VAL A 26 6.81 -4.16 9.31
C VAL A 26 6.76 -4.83 10.68
N LEU A 27 6.25 -6.06 10.78
CA LEU A 27 6.25 -6.81 12.04
C LEU A 27 7.66 -7.05 12.56
N ARG A 28 8.61 -7.43 11.69
CA ARG A 28 10.03 -7.57 12.05
C ARG A 28 10.66 -6.25 12.49
N HIS A 29 10.32 -5.14 11.85
CA HIS A 29 10.76 -3.80 12.23
C HIS A 29 10.32 -3.44 13.66
N HIS A 30 9.12 -3.85 14.08
CA HIS A 30 8.66 -3.72 15.47
C HIS A 30 9.03 -4.91 16.38
N GLY A 31 9.94 -5.78 15.92
CA GLY A 31 10.48 -6.89 16.72
C GLY A 31 9.53 -8.07 16.94
N VAL A 32 8.48 -8.24 16.15
CA VAL A 32 7.50 -9.36 16.24
C VAL A 32 7.97 -10.58 15.43
N ALA A 33 7.85 -11.78 16.00
CA ALA A 33 8.10 -13.03 15.30
C ALA A 33 6.97 -13.36 14.32
N VAL A 34 7.31 -13.58 13.05
CA VAL A 34 6.33 -13.78 11.99
C VAL A 34 6.69 -14.97 11.11
N THR A 35 5.66 -15.75 10.78
CA THR A 35 5.73 -16.80 9.77
C THR A 35 4.84 -16.41 8.60
N VAL A 36 5.39 -16.36 7.39
CA VAL A 36 4.64 -16.18 6.14
C VAL A 36 4.46 -17.53 5.48
N VAL A 37 3.23 -17.86 5.06
CA VAL A 37 2.94 -19.05 4.24
C VAL A 37 2.40 -18.64 2.87
N GLU A 38 2.96 -19.21 1.81
CA GLU A 38 2.55 -18.98 0.43
C GLU A 38 2.41 -20.31 -0.30
N LYS A 39 1.27 -20.52 -0.96
CA LYS A 39 0.97 -21.79 -1.64
C LYS A 39 1.74 -21.98 -2.94
N ARG A 40 2.23 -20.91 -3.56
CA ARG A 40 3.07 -21.00 -4.76
C ARG A 40 4.49 -21.38 -4.36
N ALA A 41 5.24 -21.97 -5.28
CA ALA A 41 6.67 -22.28 -5.09
C ALA A 41 7.56 -21.04 -5.14
N THR A 42 7.15 -20.04 -5.92
CA THR A 42 7.87 -18.77 -6.12
C THR A 42 6.92 -17.59 -6.06
N THR A 43 7.49 -16.38 -6.03
CA THR A 43 6.75 -15.13 -6.24
C THR A 43 6.09 -15.12 -7.62
N SER A 44 5.16 -14.19 -7.83
CA SER A 44 4.38 -14.10 -9.08
C SER A 44 5.30 -13.81 -10.27
N PRO A 45 5.28 -14.61 -11.36
CA PRO A 45 6.01 -14.30 -12.59
C PRO A 45 5.32 -13.24 -13.45
N GLN A 46 4.13 -12.78 -13.04
CA GLN A 46 3.33 -11.79 -13.75
C GLN A 46 3.65 -10.39 -13.25
N PRO A 47 3.91 -9.40 -14.14
CA PRO A 47 4.28 -8.03 -13.77
C PRO A 47 3.29 -7.28 -12.89
N LYS A 48 1.99 -7.53 -13.06
CA LYS A 48 0.88 -6.97 -12.26
C LYS A 48 1.04 -5.48 -11.92
N ALA A 49 1.09 -5.11 -10.63
CA ALA A 49 1.25 -3.73 -10.19
C ALA A 49 2.64 -3.21 -10.56
N ARG A 50 2.72 -1.98 -11.09
CA ARG A 50 3.99 -1.40 -11.56
C ARG A 50 4.36 -0.06 -10.94
N ARG A 51 3.42 0.64 -10.30
CA ARG A 51 3.65 1.98 -9.76
C ARG A 51 3.42 2.00 -8.26
N PHE A 52 4.46 2.34 -7.51
CA PHE A 52 4.44 2.52 -6.07
C PHE A 52 4.45 4.00 -5.73
N HIS A 53 3.52 4.39 -4.89
CA HIS A 53 3.28 5.77 -4.48
C HIS A 53 4.36 6.26 -3.51
N MET A 54 4.46 7.59 -3.33
CA MET A 54 5.37 8.19 -2.34
C MET A 54 5.13 7.60 -0.95
N ARG A 55 3.86 7.37 -0.57
CA ARG A 55 3.53 6.76 0.71
C ARG A 55 4.12 5.35 0.90
N SER A 56 4.11 4.52 -0.13
CA SER A 56 4.73 3.19 -0.06
C SER A 56 6.25 3.29 0.02
N MET A 57 6.85 4.23 -0.70
CA MET A 57 8.29 4.47 -0.64
C MET A 57 8.74 5.02 0.71
N GLU A 58 7.93 5.83 1.39
CA GLU A 58 8.18 6.24 2.78
C GLU A 58 8.19 5.07 3.75
N ILE A 59 7.26 4.13 3.58
CA ILE A 59 7.23 2.90 4.39
C ILE A 59 8.49 2.08 4.10
N PHE A 60 8.89 1.93 2.83
CA PHE A 60 10.16 1.27 2.52
C PHE A 60 11.38 2.04 3.03
N ARG A 61 11.33 3.36 3.11
CA ARG A 61 12.41 4.19 3.70
C ARG A 61 12.53 3.91 5.20
N GLU A 62 11.44 3.90 5.94
CA GLU A 62 11.40 3.56 7.38
C GLU A 62 11.95 2.15 7.64
N LEU A 63 11.64 1.21 6.75
CA LEU A 63 12.17 -0.17 6.79
C LEU A 63 13.64 -0.28 6.33
N GLY A 64 14.28 0.80 5.87
CA GLY A 64 15.64 0.79 5.34
C GLY A 64 15.80 0.21 3.93
N LEU A 65 14.69 0.02 3.22
CA LEU A 65 14.60 -0.65 1.91
C LEU A 65 14.51 0.29 0.71
N ALA A 66 14.24 1.58 0.90
CA ALA A 66 14.03 2.52 -0.22
C ALA A 66 15.16 2.47 -1.26
N ARG A 67 16.43 2.48 -0.84
CA ARG A 67 17.58 2.37 -1.75
C ARG A 67 17.60 1.05 -2.53
N LEU A 68 17.26 -0.06 -1.87
CA LEU A 68 17.21 -1.38 -2.49
C LEU A 68 16.10 -1.44 -3.54
N VAL A 69 14.93 -0.87 -3.23
CA VAL A 69 13.79 -0.77 -4.16
C VAL A 69 14.16 0.10 -5.37
N HIS A 70 14.73 1.28 -5.16
CA HIS A 70 15.18 2.15 -6.26
C HIS A 70 16.25 1.48 -7.14
N HIS A 71 17.18 0.75 -6.54
CA HIS A 71 18.18 -0.01 -7.29
C HIS A 71 17.54 -1.13 -8.14
N ALA A 72 16.55 -1.84 -7.59
CA ALA A 72 15.79 -2.84 -8.34
C ALA A 72 14.96 -2.21 -9.47
N ALA A 73 14.50 -0.97 -9.29
CA ALA A 73 13.69 -0.21 -10.23
C ALA A 73 14.50 0.51 -11.33
N ARG A 74 15.84 0.45 -11.29
CA ARG A 74 16.74 1.26 -12.13
C ARG A 74 16.45 1.18 -13.63
N ASP A 75 15.98 0.05 -14.12
CA ASP A 75 15.69 -0.18 -15.55
C ASP A 75 14.47 0.64 -16.02
N LEU A 76 13.59 1.05 -15.10
CA LEU A 76 12.43 1.89 -15.35
C LEU A 76 12.59 3.31 -14.79
N ALA A 77 13.77 3.68 -14.30
CA ALA A 77 14.03 5.05 -13.86
C ALA A 77 13.78 6.02 -15.04
N GLY A 78 13.05 7.11 -14.78
CA GLY A 78 12.73 8.12 -15.80
C GLY A 78 11.62 7.75 -16.78
N HIS A 79 11.04 6.54 -16.71
CA HIS A 79 9.94 6.10 -17.59
C HIS A 79 8.56 6.64 -17.13
N ASP A 80 8.48 7.85 -16.58
CA ASP A 80 7.24 8.38 -16.01
C ASP A 80 6.26 8.97 -17.03
N HIS A 81 6.70 9.17 -18.27
CA HIS A 81 5.88 9.72 -19.32
C HIS A 81 4.74 8.79 -19.73
N MET A 82 3.64 9.41 -20.12
CA MET A 82 2.60 8.77 -20.91
C MET A 82 2.89 9.03 -22.39
N ALA A 83 2.44 8.14 -23.28
CA ALA A 83 2.52 8.34 -24.72
C ALA A 83 1.19 8.02 -25.41
N VAL A 84 0.97 8.59 -26.58
CA VAL A 84 -0.22 8.30 -27.42
C VAL A 84 0.20 8.23 -28.87
N GLY A 85 -0.32 7.26 -29.61
CA GLY A 85 -0.14 7.17 -31.06
C GLY A 85 -1.11 6.17 -31.68
N ARG A 86 -1.21 6.19 -33.01
CA ARG A 86 -1.92 5.14 -33.74
C ARG A 86 -1.20 3.80 -33.57
N THR A 87 0.12 3.79 -33.70
CA THR A 87 1.02 2.66 -33.45
C THR A 87 2.12 3.08 -32.48
N LEU A 88 2.89 2.13 -31.92
CA LEU A 88 4.04 2.46 -31.07
C LEU A 88 5.10 3.26 -31.84
N ALA A 89 5.34 2.92 -33.11
CA ALA A 89 6.27 3.63 -33.97
C ALA A 89 5.95 5.12 -34.05
N GLU A 90 4.66 5.44 -34.21
CA GLU A 90 4.10 6.78 -34.36
C GLU A 90 3.80 7.48 -33.03
N ALA A 91 4.00 6.82 -31.89
CA ALA A 91 3.59 7.36 -30.60
C ALA A 91 4.47 8.54 -30.13
N GLU A 92 3.83 9.56 -29.60
CA GLU A 92 4.50 10.73 -29.04
C GLU A 92 4.29 10.76 -27.52
N GLN A 93 5.34 11.15 -26.78
CA GLN A 93 5.21 11.39 -25.36
C GLN A 93 4.27 12.59 -25.14
N LEU A 94 3.31 12.41 -24.25
CA LEU A 94 2.55 13.51 -23.70
C LEU A 94 3.44 14.32 -22.75
N PRO A 95 3.18 15.64 -22.60
CA PRO A 95 3.82 16.45 -21.58
C PRO A 95 3.72 15.76 -20.22
N LEU A 96 4.82 15.75 -19.45
CA LEU A 96 4.81 15.19 -18.11
C LEU A 96 3.79 15.97 -17.27
N TRP A 97 2.67 15.32 -16.97
CA TRP A 97 1.66 15.92 -16.12
C TRP A 97 2.18 15.94 -14.68
N ARG A 98 2.36 17.15 -14.13
CA ARG A 98 2.67 17.34 -12.71
C ARG A 98 1.42 17.92 -12.04
N PRO A 99 0.91 17.30 -10.96
CA PRO A 99 -0.18 17.91 -10.21
C PRO A 99 0.26 19.31 -9.77
N PRO A 100 -0.62 20.33 -9.85
CA PRO A 100 -0.33 21.62 -9.24
C PRO A 100 -0.05 21.40 -7.75
N GLY A 101 1.13 21.84 -7.30
CA GLY A 101 1.47 21.84 -5.87
C GLY A 101 0.89 23.06 -5.16
N PRO A 102 0.73 23.02 -3.83
CA PRO A 102 0.50 24.24 -3.06
C PRO A 102 1.60 25.26 -3.38
N ALA A 103 1.21 26.52 -3.58
CA ALA A 103 2.00 27.60 -4.20
C ALA A 103 3.51 27.55 -3.85
N GLY A 104 4.34 27.16 -4.84
CA GLY A 104 5.80 27.18 -4.75
C GLY A 104 6.42 25.93 -4.13
N THR A 105 6.81 24.95 -4.96
CA THR A 105 7.92 24.00 -4.70
C THR A 105 8.00 23.37 -3.30
N VAL A 106 6.88 22.94 -2.72
CA VAL A 106 6.93 22.17 -1.46
C VAL A 106 7.34 20.74 -1.82
N ASP A 107 8.46 20.27 -1.27
CA ASP A 107 8.76 18.84 -1.23
C ASP A 107 7.65 18.18 -0.39
N ILE A 108 6.80 17.37 -1.02
CA ILE A 108 5.62 16.75 -0.37
C ILE A 108 6.02 15.47 0.39
N SER A 109 7.14 14.88 0.01
CA SER A 109 7.68 13.64 0.56
C SER A 109 9.20 13.64 0.42
N PRO A 110 9.95 12.99 1.34
CA PRO A 110 11.38 12.74 1.15
C PRO A 110 11.64 11.66 0.08
N GLU A 111 10.60 10.97 -0.40
CA GLU A 111 10.69 9.91 -1.40
C GLU A 111 9.86 10.26 -2.65
N ALA A 112 10.43 9.95 -3.82
CA ALA A 112 9.71 9.98 -5.08
C ALA A 112 8.86 8.71 -5.26
N PRO A 113 7.76 8.74 -6.04
CA PRO A 113 7.11 7.51 -6.47
C PRO A 113 8.08 6.65 -7.28
N CYS A 114 7.89 5.33 -7.25
CA CYS A 114 8.79 4.37 -7.88
C CYS A 114 8.03 3.54 -8.92
N LEU A 115 8.60 3.39 -10.12
CA LEU A 115 8.08 2.52 -11.17
C LEU A 115 8.89 1.23 -11.21
N ILE A 116 8.28 0.13 -10.77
CA ILE A 116 8.89 -1.20 -10.70
C ILE A 116 7.77 -2.24 -10.76
N ALA A 117 7.94 -3.26 -11.59
CA ALA A 117 6.97 -4.33 -11.70
C ALA A 117 6.97 -5.26 -10.48
N GLN A 118 5.80 -5.80 -10.13
CA GLN A 118 5.60 -6.62 -8.95
C GLN A 118 6.45 -7.90 -8.96
N ASP A 119 6.66 -8.50 -10.12
CA ASP A 119 7.52 -9.68 -10.31
C ASP A 119 9.00 -9.38 -10.01
N VAL A 120 9.42 -8.11 -10.10
CA VAL A 120 10.77 -7.65 -9.73
C VAL A 120 10.83 -7.28 -8.25
N LEU A 121 9.79 -6.63 -7.71
CA LEU A 121 9.79 -6.19 -6.31
C LEU A 121 9.53 -7.34 -5.31
N GLU A 122 8.66 -8.30 -5.61
CA GLU A 122 8.34 -9.39 -4.68
C GLU A 122 9.58 -10.21 -4.25
N PRO A 123 10.49 -10.62 -5.16
CA PRO A 123 11.74 -11.28 -4.77
C PRO A 123 12.59 -10.45 -3.80
N VAL A 124 12.71 -9.14 -4.05
CA VAL A 124 13.46 -8.20 -3.20
C VAL A 124 12.87 -8.15 -1.80
N LEU A 125 11.54 -8.04 -1.69
CA LEU A 125 10.86 -8.03 -0.38
C LEU A 125 10.94 -9.39 0.31
N ARG A 126 10.93 -10.50 -0.44
CA ARG A 126 11.06 -11.85 0.11
C ARG A 126 12.43 -12.05 0.76
N GLU A 127 13.50 -11.66 0.06
CA GLU A 127 14.86 -11.73 0.58
C GLU A 127 15.02 -10.83 1.80
N ALA A 128 14.58 -9.57 1.71
CA ALA A 128 14.60 -8.64 2.82
C ALA A 128 13.82 -9.15 4.06
N ALA A 129 12.66 -9.80 3.86
CA ALA A 129 11.88 -10.36 4.96
C ALA A 129 12.64 -11.50 5.65
N ALA A 130 13.28 -12.39 4.88
CA ALA A 130 14.11 -13.46 5.42
C ALA A 130 15.32 -12.90 6.20
N ASP A 131 16.02 -11.91 5.64
CA ASP A 131 17.16 -11.23 6.27
C ASP A 131 16.75 -10.51 7.57
N ALA A 132 15.54 -9.96 7.62
CA ALA A 132 14.97 -9.37 8.84
C ALA A 132 14.55 -10.42 9.89
N GLY A 133 14.67 -11.72 9.58
CA GLY A 133 14.39 -12.83 10.48
C GLY A 133 12.94 -13.34 10.44
N ALA A 134 12.18 -13.06 9.38
CA ALA A 134 10.89 -13.71 9.15
C ALA A 134 11.08 -15.16 8.67
N THR A 135 10.22 -16.07 9.14
CA THR A 135 10.16 -17.42 8.56
C THR A 135 9.25 -17.39 7.34
N VAL A 136 9.80 -17.50 6.12
CA VAL A 136 9.05 -17.42 4.88
C VAL A 136 8.96 -18.79 4.20
N ARG A 137 7.75 -19.37 4.15
CA ARG A 137 7.49 -20.72 3.64
C ARG A 137 6.65 -20.68 2.38
N PHE A 138 7.31 -20.79 1.24
CA PHE A 138 6.65 -21.07 -0.04
C PHE A 138 6.26 -22.56 -0.10
N ASP A 139 5.48 -22.95 -1.11
CA ASP A 139 4.85 -24.28 -1.22
C ASP A 139 4.04 -24.67 0.02
N THR A 140 3.57 -23.71 0.83
CA THR A 140 2.82 -23.95 2.06
C THR A 140 1.45 -23.29 1.97
N GLU A 141 0.40 -24.11 1.89
CA GLU A 141 -0.98 -23.65 1.77
C GLU A 141 -1.73 -23.73 3.10
N LEU A 142 -2.41 -22.66 3.49
CA LEU A 142 -3.39 -22.71 4.56
C LEU A 142 -4.65 -23.44 4.07
N LEU A 143 -5.01 -24.54 4.73
CA LEU A 143 -6.21 -25.31 4.44
C LEU A 143 -7.41 -24.85 5.28
N ALA A 144 -7.18 -24.66 6.58
CA ALA A 144 -8.20 -24.30 7.55
C ALA A 144 -7.55 -23.59 8.76
N PHE A 145 -8.35 -22.90 9.55
CA PHE A 145 -7.92 -22.35 10.82
C PHE A 145 -9.08 -22.32 11.82
N GLU A 146 -8.74 -22.37 13.10
CA GLU A 146 -9.65 -22.22 14.23
C GLU A 146 -9.16 -21.10 15.13
N GLN A 147 -10.10 -20.30 15.65
CA GLN A 147 -9.79 -19.25 16.62
C GLN A 147 -10.10 -19.76 18.03
N HIS A 148 -9.21 -19.45 18.96
CA HIS A 148 -9.41 -19.63 20.39
C HIS A 148 -9.22 -18.29 21.12
N ASP A 149 -9.42 -18.28 22.43
CA ASP A 149 -9.36 -17.06 23.24
C ASP A 149 -8.00 -16.35 23.15
N ASP A 150 -6.88 -17.09 23.06
CA ASP A 150 -5.52 -16.54 23.09
C ASP A 150 -4.65 -16.87 21.85
N GLU A 151 -5.20 -17.59 20.87
CA GLU A 151 -4.45 -18.04 19.67
C GLU A 151 -5.36 -18.38 18.48
N VAL A 152 -4.72 -18.59 17.33
CA VAL A 152 -5.25 -19.16 16.10
C VAL A 152 -4.44 -20.43 15.81
N VAL A 153 -5.13 -21.53 15.55
CA VAL A 153 -4.53 -22.79 15.11
C VAL A 153 -4.77 -22.94 13.61
N ALA A 154 -3.70 -23.04 12.83
CA ALA A 154 -3.75 -23.14 11.38
C ALA A 154 -3.30 -24.52 10.89
N ASP A 155 -4.10 -25.13 10.01
CA ASP A 155 -3.77 -26.35 9.29
C ASP A 155 -3.07 -26.00 7.98
N LEU A 156 -1.83 -26.45 7.85
CA LEU A 156 -0.96 -26.16 6.71
C LEU A 156 -0.67 -27.41 5.90
N LEU A 157 -0.71 -27.28 4.58
CA LEU A 157 -0.25 -28.29 3.62
C LEU A 157 1.06 -27.84 2.99
N ASP A 158 2.10 -28.63 3.18
CA ASP A 158 3.30 -28.54 2.36
C ASP A 158 3.01 -29.22 1.01
N ARG A 159 2.94 -28.43 -0.06
CA ARG A 159 2.54 -28.88 -1.41
C ARG A 159 3.64 -29.66 -2.12
N GLY A 160 4.90 -29.53 -1.69
CA GLY A 160 6.01 -30.29 -2.24
C GLY A 160 6.06 -31.72 -1.72
N SER A 161 5.86 -31.90 -0.41
CA SER A 161 5.91 -33.20 0.27
C SER A 161 4.54 -33.86 0.48
N GLY A 162 3.45 -33.09 0.39
CA GLY A 162 2.11 -33.52 0.78
C GLY A 162 1.88 -33.58 2.30
N ALA A 163 2.86 -33.19 3.11
CA ALA A 163 2.77 -33.25 4.56
C ALA A 163 1.78 -32.22 5.11
N ARG A 164 0.95 -32.65 6.06
CA ARG A 164 0.04 -31.78 6.81
C ARG A 164 0.64 -31.46 8.17
N THR A 165 0.67 -30.19 8.53
CA THR A 165 1.20 -29.71 9.81
C THR A 165 0.24 -28.72 10.44
N ARG A 166 0.32 -28.56 11.76
CA ARG A 166 -0.38 -27.49 12.49
C ARG A 166 0.60 -26.43 12.93
N LEU A 167 0.18 -25.17 12.92
CA LEU A 167 0.92 -24.04 13.45
C LEU A 167 0.01 -23.23 14.37
N ARG A 168 0.54 -22.84 15.54
CA ARG A 168 -0.15 -21.95 16.48
C ARG A 168 0.39 -20.53 16.34
N ALA A 169 -0.49 -19.55 16.27
CA ALA A 169 -0.13 -18.12 16.26
C ALA A 169 -1.03 -17.30 17.18
N ARG A 170 -0.56 -16.16 17.71
CA ARG A 170 -1.44 -15.27 18.50
C ARG A 170 -2.44 -14.52 17.63
N TYR A 171 -2.04 -14.20 16.40
CA TYR A 171 -2.86 -13.53 15.39
C TYR A 171 -2.59 -14.08 13.99
N LEU A 172 -3.56 -13.93 13.10
CA LEU A 172 -3.45 -14.26 11.68
C LEU A 172 -3.71 -13.00 10.85
N VAL A 173 -2.84 -12.70 9.88
CA VAL A 173 -3.06 -11.67 8.86
C VAL A 173 -3.29 -12.35 7.51
N ALA A 174 -4.48 -12.19 6.95
CA ALA A 174 -4.85 -12.70 5.65
C ALA A 174 -4.49 -11.69 4.56
N ALA A 175 -3.40 -11.95 3.85
CA ALA A 175 -2.95 -11.26 2.65
C ALA A 175 -3.05 -12.19 1.42
N ASP A 176 -4.08 -13.05 1.42
CA ASP A 176 -4.25 -14.22 0.54
C ASP A 176 -5.02 -13.91 -0.77
N GLY A 177 -5.16 -12.62 -1.08
CA GLY A 177 -5.61 -12.11 -2.38
C GLY A 177 -7.13 -11.97 -2.54
N ALA A 178 -7.55 -11.52 -3.74
CA ALA A 178 -8.94 -11.16 -4.06
C ALA A 178 -9.97 -12.27 -3.72
N ARG A 179 -9.59 -13.53 -3.91
CA ARG A 179 -10.42 -14.72 -3.64
C ARG A 179 -10.16 -15.35 -2.27
N SER A 180 -9.68 -14.54 -1.32
CA SER A 180 -9.34 -14.90 0.07
C SER A 180 -10.19 -16.04 0.63
N PRO A 181 -9.66 -17.27 0.75
CA PRO A 181 -10.30 -18.33 1.52
C PRO A 181 -10.52 -17.92 2.97
N VAL A 182 -9.60 -17.16 3.58
CA VAL A 182 -9.74 -16.73 4.99
C VAL A 182 -10.97 -15.83 5.18
N ARG A 183 -11.13 -14.78 4.36
CA ARG A 183 -12.31 -13.91 4.40
C ARG A 183 -13.62 -14.70 4.27
N ARG A 184 -13.66 -15.66 3.34
CA ARG A 184 -14.84 -16.51 3.12
C ARG A 184 -15.13 -17.42 4.32
N ALA A 185 -14.10 -18.02 4.93
CA ALA A 185 -14.25 -18.86 6.11
C ALA A 185 -14.79 -18.06 7.32
N LEU A 186 -14.45 -16.78 7.42
CA LEU A 186 -14.99 -15.86 8.44
C LEU A 186 -16.43 -15.39 8.15
N GLY A 187 -17.01 -15.74 7.00
CA GLY A 187 -18.32 -15.24 6.59
C GLY A 187 -18.35 -13.73 6.37
N ILE A 188 -17.22 -13.10 6.03
CA ILE A 188 -17.14 -11.66 5.78
C ILE A 188 -17.54 -11.39 4.32
N ALA A 189 -18.66 -10.71 4.15
CA ALA A 189 -19.14 -10.25 2.86
C ALA A 189 -18.33 -9.04 2.34
N ARG A 190 -18.62 -8.65 1.11
CA ARG A 190 -17.99 -7.49 0.45
C ARG A 190 -19.07 -6.62 -0.18
N SER A 191 -18.88 -5.32 -0.08
CA SER A 191 -19.72 -4.29 -0.69
C SER A 191 -18.92 -3.45 -1.68
N GLY A 192 -19.59 -2.83 -2.64
CA GLY A 192 -18.95 -1.96 -3.63
C GLY A 192 -19.78 -1.82 -4.89
N ARG A 193 -19.18 -1.25 -5.94
CA ARG A 193 -19.84 -1.05 -7.23
C ARG A 193 -19.91 -2.33 -8.08
N GLY A 194 -19.25 -3.41 -7.65
CA GLY A 194 -19.19 -4.65 -8.41
C GLY A 194 -18.28 -4.50 -9.63
N THR A 195 -18.72 -5.02 -10.77
CA THR A 195 -17.98 -4.95 -12.03
C THR A 195 -17.83 -3.51 -12.52
N ILE A 196 -16.61 -3.12 -12.88
CA ILE A 196 -16.27 -1.80 -13.42
C ILE A 196 -15.77 -1.93 -14.85
N GLY A 197 -16.30 -1.10 -15.74
CA GLY A 197 -15.86 -1.01 -17.13
C GLY A 197 -16.12 -2.28 -17.94
N GLU A 198 -15.64 -2.27 -19.19
CA GLU A 198 -15.72 -3.43 -20.07
C GLU A 198 -14.62 -4.47 -19.73
N PRO A 199 -14.84 -5.75 -20.07
CA PRO A 199 -13.82 -6.79 -19.97
C PRO A 199 -12.55 -6.40 -20.74
N SER A 200 -11.41 -6.85 -20.23
CA SER A 200 -10.11 -6.59 -20.85
C SER A 200 -9.27 -7.86 -20.92
N VAL A 201 -8.31 -7.90 -21.83
CA VAL A 201 -7.32 -8.96 -21.95
C VAL A 201 -5.93 -8.35 -21.79
N ASN A 202 -5.16 -8.90 -20.85
CA ASN A 202 -3.76 -8.57 -20.67
C ASN A 202 -2.89 -9.59 -21.41
N VAL A 203 -2.11 -9.11 -22.36
CA VAL A 203 -1.17 -9.91 -23.13
C VAL A 203 0.23 -9.53 -22.69
N TYR A 204 0.86 -10.41 -21.93
CA TYR A 204 2.26 -10.27 -21.53
C TYR A 204 3.15 -10.92 -22.58
N PHE A 205 4.08 -10.17 -23.15
CA PHE A 205 4.94 -10.63 -24.24
C PHE A 205 6.36 -10.06 -24.11
N HIS A 206 7.29 -10.73 -24.79
CA HIS A 206 8.67 -10.30 -24.94
C HIS A 206 8.93 -9.84 -26.37
N ALA A 207 9.61 -8.71 -26.54
CA ALA A 207 10.15 -8.21 -27.81
C ALA A 207 11.19 -7.12 -27.51
N ASP A 208 12.35 -7.12 -28.17
CA ASP A 208 13.37 -6.06 -27.99
C ASP A 208 12.97 -4.77 -28.73
N LEU A 209 12.34 -3.85 -28.00
CA LEU A 209 11.84 -2.57 -28.49
C LEU A 209 12.72 -1.38 -28.05
N GLY A 210 13.89 -1.64 -27.48
CA GLY A 210 14.74 -0.59 -26.87
C GLY A 210 15.14 0.51 -27.84
N GLU A 211 15.46 0.17 -29.09
CA GLU A 211 15.75 1.18 -30.12
C GLU A 211 14.51 1.98 -30.54
N VAL A 212 13.34 1.33 -30.56
CA VAL A 212 12.07 1.96 -30.99
C VAL A 212 11.64 3.03 -29.99
N VAL A 213 11.81 2.78 -28.70
CA VAL A 213 11.37 3.68 -27.62
C VAL A 213 12.47 4.63 -27.13
N ARG A 214 13.70 4.53 -27.67
CA ARG A 214 14.85 5.34 -27.24
C ARG A 214 14.54 6.83 -27.31
N GLY A 215 14.70 7.54 -26.19
CA GLY A 215 14.41 8.97 -26.06
C GLY A 215 12.92 9.32 -26.02
N ARG A 216 12.04 8.31 -26.01
CA ARG A 216 10.58 8.42 -25.88
C ARG A 216 10.05 7.42 -24.84
N GLU A 217 10.84 7.13 -23.81
CA GLU A 217 10.53 6.13 -22.79
C GLU A 217 9.22 6.46 -22.06
N PHE A 218 8.37 5.46 -21.81
CA PHE A 218 7.06 5.67 -21.19
C PHE A 218 6.72 4.57 -20.19
N ASN A 219 5.82 4.90 -19.27
CA ASN A 219 5.17 3.92 -18.39
C ASN A 219 3.99 3.27 -19.12
N LEU A 220 3.17 4.09 -19.79
CA LEU A 220 2.00 3.65 -20.55
C LEU A 220 1.91 4.40 -21.87
N CYS A 221 1.62 3.68 -22.95
CA CYS A 221 1.37 4.22 -24.27
C CYS A 221 -0.02 3.79 -24.74
N GLN A 222 -0.93 4.74 -24.98
CA GLN A 222 -2.22 4.45 -25.61
C GLN A 222 -2.04 4.27 -27.12
N LEU A 223 -2.55 3.16 -27.64
CA LEU A 223 -2.48 2.77 -29.04
C LEU A 223 -3.87 2.81 -29.65
N GLU A 224 -4.05 3.66 -30.65
CA GLU A 224 -5.34 4.02 -31.25
C GLU A 224 -5.60 3.29 -32.59
N HIS A 225 -4.85 2.22 -32.89
CA HIS A 225 -5.03 1.46 -34.13
C HIS A 225 -6.44 0.84 -34.19
N PRO A 226 -7.22 1.02 -35.28
CA PRO A 226 -8.62 0.59 -35.36
C PRO A 226 -8.80 -0.93 -35.20
N ASP A 227 -7.85 -1.73 -35.69
CA ASP A 227 -7.94 -3.19 -35.62
C ASP A 227 -7.64 -3.75 -34.21
N ALA A 228 -6.95 -2.97 -33.38
CA ALA A 228 -6.48 -3.41 -32.07
C ALA A 228 -6.22 -2.21 -31.14
N PRO A 229 -7.26 -1.44 -30.76
CA PRO A 229 -7.09 -0.38 -29.79
C PRO A 229 -6.71 -0.96 -28.43
N GLY A 230 -5.88 -0.24 -27.68
CA GLY A 230 -5.44 -0.67 -26.37
C GLY A 230 -4.37 0.21 -25.77
N ALA A 231 -3.72 -0.30 -24.74
CA ALA A 231 -2.62 0.39 -24.09
C ALA A 231 -1.44 -0.55 -23.85
N LEU A 232 -0.24 -0.08 -24.17
CA LEU A 232 1.02 -0.79 -23.97
C LEU A 232 1.71 -0.27 -22.71
N ALA A 233 1.97 -1.18 -21.78
CA ALA A 233 2.66 -0.91 -20.53
C ALA A 233 4.10 -1.43 -20.58
N SER A 234 5.05 -0.58 -20.17
CA SER A 234 6.46 -0.96 -20.02
C SER A 234 6.69 -1.73 -18.71
N VAL A 235 7.41 -2.86 -18.79
CA VAL A 235 7.79 -3.67 -17.61
C VAL A 235 9.27 -3.55 -17.28
N ASP A 236 10.13 -3.33 -18.28
CA ASP A 236 11.58 -3.09 -18.09
C ASP A 236 12.18 -2.08 -19.08
N GLY A 237 11.35 -1.33 -19.80
CA GLY A 237 11.81 -0.30 -20.75
C GLY A 237 12.32 -0.84 -22.08
N ARG A 238 12.42 -2.17 -22.25
CA ARG A 238 13.09 -2.73 -23.44
C ARG A 238 12.47 -4.01 -23.96
N ARG A 239 12.40 -5.06 -23.15
CA ARG A 239 12.09 -6.43 -23.59
C ARG A 239 10.74 -6.92 -23.14
N ARG A 240 10.27 -6.50 -21.97
CA ARG A 240 9.07 -7.03 -21.33
C ARG A 240 7.94 -6.01 -21.40
N TRP A 241 6.80 -6.43 -21.92
CA TRP A 241 5.69 -5.53 -22.23
C TRP A 241 4.33 -6.18 -21.92
N VAL A 242 3.37 -5.37 -21.48
CA VAL A 242 1.98 -5.81 -21.32
C VAL A 242 1.09 -4.99 -22.24
N PHE A 243 0.43 -5.62 -23.19
CA PHE A 243 -0.62 -4.99 -23.99
C PHE A 243 -1.98 -5.28 -23.37
N MET A 244 -2.75 -4.22 -23.13
CA MET A 244 -4.08 -4.27 -22.54
C MET A 244 -5.08 -3.89 -23.62
N SER A 245 -5.93 -4.83 -24.01
CA SER A 245 -6.94 -4.64 -25.05
C SER A 245 -8.33 -4.95 -24.52
N GLY A 246 -9.36 -4.25 -25.02
CA GLY A 246 -10.75 -4.54 -24.68
C GLY A 246 -11.20 -5.91 -25.20
N GLY A 247 -12.13 -6.52 -24.48
CA GLY A 247 -12.77 -7.78 -24.86
C GLY A 247 -12.56 -8.91 -23.87
N THR A 248 -13.16 -10.07 -24.17
CA THR A 248 -13.25 -11.23 -23.28
C THR A 248 -12.44 -12.43 -23.72
N THR A 249 -12.04 -12.50 -25.00
CA THR A 249 -11.45 -13.72 -25.59
C THR A 249 -9.93 -13.71 -25.53
N ALA A 250 -9.36 -14.79 -25.01
CA ALA A 250 -7.94 -15.08 -25.11
C ALA A 250 -7.54 -15.63 -26.49
N ASP A 251 -8.51 -16.15 -27.26
CA ASP A 251 -8.28 -16.82 -28.54
C ASP A 251 -8.34 -15.82 -29.70
N ARG A 252 -7.24 -15.07 -29.85
CA ARG A 252 -6.98 -14.18 -30.98
C ARG A 252 -5.55 -14.42 -31.46
N ASP A 253 -5.25 -14.04 -32.70
CA ASP A 253 -3.88 -13.98 -33.19
C ASP A 253 -3.14 -12.78 -32.58
N TRP A 254 -2.82 -12.88 -31.29
CA TRP A 254 -2.11 -11.86 -30.54
C TRP A 254 -0.76 -11.50 -31.16
N PRO A 255 0.06 -12.45 -31.65
CA PRO A 255 1.28 -12.10 -32.37
C PRO A 255 1.03 -11.19 -33.59
N ALA A 256 0.00 -11.45 -34.39
CA ALA A 256 -0.34 -10.57 -35.51
C ALA A 256 -0.84 -9.20 -35.04
N LEU A 257 -1.77 -9.17 -34.08
CA LEU A 257 -2.31 -7.90 -33.53
C LEU A 257 -1.21 -7.04 -32.90
N LEU A 258 -0.29 -7.65 -32.14
CA LEU A 258 0.84 -6.96 -31.54
C LEU A 258 1.75 -6.36 -32.62
N ARG A 259 2.08 -7.11 -33.69
CA ARG A 259 2.87 -6.56 -34.80
C ARG A 259 2.19 -5.36 -35.46
N THR A 260 0.87 -5.41 -35.62
CA THR A 260 0.08 -4.29 -36.15
C THR A 260 0.18 -3.06 -35.27
N VAL A 261 -0.06 -3.18 -33.95
CA VAL A 261 -0.06 -2.02 -33.06
C VAL A 261 1.33 -1.49 -32.74
N LEU A 262 2.37 -2.34 -32.82
CA LEU A 262 3.74 -1.91 -32.66
C LEU A 262 4.22 -1.10 -33.88
N GLY A 263 3.73 -1.41 -35.08
CA GLY A 263 4.06 -0.65 -36.31
C GLY A 263 5.51 -0.81 -36.77
N VAL A 264 6.23 -1.83 -36.27
CA VAL A 264 7.62 -2.13 -36.59
C VAL A 264 7.84 -3.64 -36.75
N PRO A 265 8.86 -4.07 -37.52
CA PRO A 265 9.26 -5.47 -37.55
C PRO A 265 9.79 -5.93 -36.18
N VAL A 266 9.14 -6.93 -35.59
CA VAL A 266 9.53 -7.58 -34.32
C VAL A 266 9.62 -9.10 -34.50
N PRO A 267 10.72 -9.59 -35.10
CA PRO A 267 10.87 -11.02 -35.40
C PRO A 267 11.01 -11.89 -34.14
N ASP A 268 11.45 -11.30 -33.02
CA ASP A 268 11.65 -11.95 -31.73
C ASP A 268 10.42 -11.89 -30.80
N LEU A 269 9.27 -11.43 -31.31
CA LEU A 269 8.04 -11.33 -30.53
C LEU A 269 7.58 -12.69 -30.02
N ASP A 270 7.44 -12.80 -28.70
CA ASP A 270 7.07 -14.02 -28.00
C ASP A 270 6.00 -13.75 -26.92
N VAL A 271 4.79 -14.25 -27.14
CA VAL A 271 3.67 -14.09 -26.20
C VAL A 271 3.83 -15.08 -25.05
N ARG A 272 3.98 -14.55 -23.83
CA ARG A 272 4.20 -15.34 -22.61
C ARG A 272 2.92 -15.75 -21.92
N SER A 273 1.92 -14.86 -21.90
CA SER A 273 0.62 -15.18 -21.33
C SER A 273 -0.46 -14.24 -21.83
N VAL A 274 -1.68 -14.77 -21.93
CA VAL A 274 -2.90 -14.04 -22.29
C VAL A 274 -3.91 -14.26 -21.18
N LEU A 275 -4.32 -13.18 -20.51
CA LEU A 275 -5.17 -13.23 -19.32
C LEU A 275 -6.38 -12.32 -19.50
N PRO A 276 -7.55 -12.90 -19.83
CA PRO A 276 -8.82 -12.20 -19.71
C PRO A 276 -9.07 -11.83 -18.24
N TRP A 277 -9.53 -10.61 -18.01
CA TRP A 277 -9.84 -10.12 -16.69
C TRP A 277 -10.94 -9.06 -16.75
N GLN A 278 -11.61 -8.89 -15.61
CA GLN A 278 -12.64 -7.90 -15.41
C GLN A 278 -12.28 -7.12 -14.15
N ALA A 279 -12.30 -5.79 -14.24
CA ALA A 279 -12.10 -4.95 -13.07
C ALA A 279 -13.32 -5.02 -12.15
N GLU A 280 -13.07 -5.04 -10.85
CA GLU A 280 -14.12 -4.99 -9.82
C GLU A 280 -13.75 -3.95 -8.76
N MET A 281 -14.77 -3.35 -8.15
CA MET A 281 -14.65 -2.59 -6.91
C MET A 281 -15.44 -3.32 -5.81
N LEU A 282 -14.72 -3.99 -4.91
CA LEU A 282 -15.29 -4.76 -3.80
C LEU A 282 -14.43 -4.61 -2.55
N VAL A 283 -15.03 -4.16 -1.45
CA VAL A 283 -14.38 -3.93 -0.16
C VAL A 283 -15.06 -4.80 0.89
N ALA A 284 -14.28 -5.48 1.73
CA ALA A 284 -14.78 -6.29 2.83
C ALA A 284 -15.55 -5.42 3.84
N ASP A 285 -16.70 -5.92 4.30
CA ASP A 285 -17.55 -5.17 5.22
C ASP A 285 -16.95 -5.05 6.62
N ARG A 286 -15.96 -5.90 6.92
CA ARG A 286 -15.12 -5.88 8.13
C ARG A 286 -13.71 -6.33 7.77
N TYR A 287 -12.71 -5.66 8.34
CA TYR A 287 -11.29 -5.99 8.17
C TYR A 287 -10.76 -6.86 9.31
N THR A 288 -11.46 -6.91 10.45
CA THR A 288 -11.08 -7.71 11.61
C THR A 288 -12.23 -8.62 12.04
N ALA A 289 -11.89 -9.86 12.43
CA ALA A 289 -12.79 -10.77 13.14
C ALA A 289 -12.00 -11.55 14.19
N GLY A 290 -12.09 -11.13 15.45
CA GLY A 290 -11.31 -11.71 16.55
C GLY A 290 -9.82 -11.50 16.33
N ARG A 291 -9.08 -12.60 16.21
CA ARG A 291 -7.62 -12.63 16.05
C ARG A 291 -7.16 -12.65 14.58
N VAL A 292 -8.11 -12.50 13.65
CA VAL A 292 -7.85 -12.56 12.21
C VAL A 292 -8.11 -11.20 11.57
N HIS A 293 -7.13 -10.71 10.81
CA HIS A 293 -7.16 -9.41 10.14
C HIS A 293 -6.94 -9.57 8.63
N LEU A 294 -7.72 -8.90 7.79
CA LEU A 294 -7.61 -8.92 6.33
C LEU A 294 -6.79 -7.72 5.84
N ALA A 295 -5.85 -7.93 4.91
CA ALA A 295 -5.05 -6.86 4.32
C ALA A 295 -4.91 -6.99 2.79
N GLY A 296 -4.77 -5.87 2.09
CA GLY A 296 -4.62 -5.85 0.63
C GLY A 296 -5.85 -6.39 -0.10
N ASP A 297 -5.65 -7.12 -1.20
CA ASP A 297 -6.75 -7.69 -2.01
C ASP A 297 -7.70 -8.62 -1.23
N ALA A 298 -7.27 -9.17 -0.09
CA ALA A 298 -8.17 -9.91 0.80
C ALA A 298 -9.25 -9.00 1.41
N ALA A 299 -8.93 -7.71 1.61
CA ALA A 299 -9.79 -6.69 2.20
C ALA A 299 -10.42 -5.76 1.15
N HIS A 300 -9.72 -5.40 0.08
CA HIS A 300 -10.24 -4.48 -0.95
C HIS A 300 -9.67 -4.81 -2.33
N VAL A 301 -10.57 -4.95 -3.30
CA VAL A 301 -10.26 -5.11 -4.71
C VAL A 301 -10.76 -3.86 -5.42
N MET A 302 -9.93 -3.33 -6.31
CA MET A 302 -10.25 -2.13 -7.07
C MET A 302 -9.67 -2.22 -8.47
N PRO A 303 -10.20 -1.43 -9.43
CA PRO A 303 -9.59 -1.30 -10.74
C PRO A 303 -8.13 -0.80 -10.66
N PRO A 304 -7.32 -1.01 -11.70
CA PRO A 304 -5.89 -0.67 -11.67
C PRO A 304 -5.62 0.84 -11.81
N PHE A 305 -6.66 1.66 -11.96
CA PHE A 305 -6.52 3.11 -12.13
C PHE A 305 -5.88 3.75 -10.88
N ALA A 306 -5.09 4.81 -11.11
CA ALA A 306 -4.24 5.47 -10.10
C ALA A 306 -3.25 4.56 -9.36
N ALA A 307 -3.09 3.29 -9.75
CA ALA A 307 -2.24 2.30 -9.09
C ALA A 307 -2.56 2.12 -7.58
N SER A 308 -3.80 2.28 -7.15
CA SER A 308 -4.12 2.33 -5.72
C SER A 308 -4.04 0.99 -4.98
N GLY A 309 -4.38 -0.15 -5.63
CA GLY A 309 -4.56 -1.43 -4.93
C GLY A 309 -3.37 -1.88 -4.07
N ALA A 310 -2.19 -2.07 -4.68
CA ALA A 310 -1.00 -2.50 -3.95
C ALA A 310 -0.54 -1.48 -2.90
N ASN A 311 -0.65 -0.18 -3.20
CA ASN A 311 -0.25 0.89 -2.29
C ASN A 311 -1.16 0.97 -1.05
N THR A 312 -2.47 0.81 -1.23
CA THR A 312 -3.43 0.71 -0.12
C THR A 312 -3.14 -0.53 0.74
N GLY A 313 -2.80 -1.66 0.12
CA GLY A 313 -2.40 -2.87 0.86
C GLY A 313 -1.10 -2.72 1.66
N ILE A 314 -0.09 -2.02 1.12
CA ILE A 314 1.14 -1.68 1.85
C ILE A 314 0.83 -0.77 3.04
N ALA A 315 -0.08 0.19 2.88
CA ALA A 315 -0.54 1.04 3.98
C ALA A 315 -1.33 0.26 5.05
N ASP A 316 -2.08 -0.78 4.66
CA ASP A 316 -2.72 -1.67 5.63
C ASP A 316 -1.70 -2.39 6.51
N ALA A 317 -0.63 -2.90 5.90
CA ALA A 317 0.44 -3.60 6.61
C ALA A 317 1.14 -2.68 7.62
N HIS A 318 1.43 -1.44 7.23
CA HIS A 318 2.05 -0.44 8.09
C HIS A 318 1.15 -0.07 9.28
N ASN A 319 -0.14 0.18 9.03
CA ASN A 319 -1.10 0.53 10.07
C ASN A 319 -1.34 -0.62 11.07
N LEU A 320 -1.45 -1.86 10.58
CA LEU A 320 -1.72 -3.01 11.44
C LEU A 320 -0.48 -3.46 12.23
N GLY A 321 0.71 -3.39 11.61
CA GLY A 321 1.94 -3.98 12.15
C GLY A 321 2.34 -3.40 13.51
N TRP A 322 2.33 -2.08 13.66
CA TRP A 322 2.68 -1.45 14.94
C TRP A 322 1.63 -1.73 16.04
N LYS A 323 0.35 -1.83 15.67
CA LYS A 323 -0.75 -2.13 16.61
C LYS A 323 -0.63 -3.56 17.15
N LEU A 324 -0.40 -4.52 16.26
CA LEU A 324 -0.12 -5.91 16.65
C LEU A 324 1.10 -5.98 17.56
N ALA A 325 2.18 -5.28 17.22
CA ALA A 325 3.38 -5.23 18.05
C ALA A 325 3.10 -4.64 19.45
N ALA A 326 2.36 -3.54 19.54
CA ALA A 326 2.01 -2.92 20.81
C ALA A 326 1.20 -3.88 21.71
N VAL A 327 0.21 -4.58 21.15
CA VAL A 327 -0.60 -5.56 21.89
C VAL A 327 0.21 -6.79 22.29
N LEU A 328 1.01 -7.36 21.38
CA LEU A 328 1.83 -8.54 21.66
C LEU A 328 2.92 -8.28 22.70
N ARG A 329 3.39 -7.04 22.81
CA ARG A 329 4.38 -6.62 23.81
C ARG A 329 3.75 -6.15 25.11
N GLY A 330 2.41 -6.23 25.25
CA GLY A 330 1.68 -5.79 26.44
C GLY A 330 1.72 -4.28 26.68
N ARG A 331 2.04 -3.49 25.63
CA ARG A 331 2.08 -2.02 25.68
C ARG A 331 0.73 -1.38 25.34
N ALA A 332 -0.20 -2.14 24.78
CA ALA A 332 -1.54 -1.71 24.48
C ALA A 332 -2.56 -2.81 24.79
N ALA A 333 -3.77 -2.41 25.17
CA ALA A 333 -4.91 -3.31 25.28
C ALA A 333 -5.33 -3.84 23.90
N PRO A 334 -5.90 -5.07 23.81
CA PRO A 334 -6.37 -5.64 22.54
C PRO A 334 -7.35 -4.74 21.76
N ALA A 335 -8.12 -3.90 22.45
CA ALA A 335 -9.04 -2.93 21.85
C ALA A 335 -8.36 -1.95 20.89
N LEU A 336 -7.03 -1.74 20.98
CA LEU A 336 -6.29 -0.97 19.98
C LEU A 336 -6.46 -1.56 18.56
N LEU A 337 -6.60 -2.87 18.42
CA LEU A 337 -6.75 -3.53 17.12
C LEU A 337 -8.09 -3.20 16.44
N ASP A 338 -9.11 -2.78 17.18
CA ASP A 338 -10.39 -2.36 16.61
C ASP A 338 -10.24 -1.10 15.75
N SER A 339 -9.24 -0.26 16.07
CA SER A 339 -8.90 0.91 15.25
C SER A 339 -8.40 0.56 13.85
N TYR A 340 -7.96 -0.68 13.60
CA TYR A 340 -7.53 -1.10 12.26
C TYR A 340 -8.70 -1.05 11.28
N ASP A 341 -9.86 -1.63 11.63
CA ASP A 341 -11.05 -1.57 10.78
C ASP A 341 -11.53 -0.12 10.62
N ALA A 342 -11.64 0.61 11.74
CA ALA A 342 -12.15 1.98 11.76
C ALA A 342 -11.33 2.94 10.87
N GLU A 343 -10.03 2.71 10.73
CA GLU A 343 -9.13 3.54 9.93
C GLU A 343 -8.98 3.03 8.49
N ARG A 344 -8.73 1.73 8.33
CA ARG A 344 -8.31 1.17 7.04
C ARG A 344 -9.47 0.79 6.13
N ARG A 345 -10.63 0.43 6.67
CA ARG A 345 -11.80 0.12 5.82
C ARG A 345 -12.33 1.36 5.09
N PRO A 346 -12.53 2.53 5.75
CA PRO A 346 -12.88 3.76 5.03
C PRO A 346 -11.81 4.21 4.05
N ALA A 347 -10.52 4.09 4.39
CA ALA A 347 -9.42 4.43 3.47
C ALA A 347 -9.36 3.50 2.24
N GLY A 348 -9.57 2.20 2.44
CA GLY A 348 -9.68 1.21 1.36
C GLY A 348 -10.89 1.48 0.46
N TRP A 349 -12.04 1.83 1.05
CA TRP A 349 -13.22 2.26 0.30
C TRP A 349 -12.95 3.52 -0.52
N PHE A 350 -12.39 4.55 0.10
CA PHE A 350 -12.04 5.80 -0.59
C PHE A 350 -11.11 5.54 -1.78
N ALA A 351 -10.03 4.79 -1.58
CA ALA A 351 -9.09 4.45 -2.65
C ALA A 351 -9.76 3.64 -3.77
N ALA A 352 -10.62 2.68 -3.43
CA ALA A 352 -11.34 1.85 -4.38
C ALA A 352 -12.37 2.66 -5.19
N ASP A 353 -13.13 3.54 -4.54
CA ASP A 353 -14.10 4.43 -5.20
C ASP A 353 -13.38 5.38 -6.14
N GLN A 354 -12.34 6.05 -5.65
CA GLN A 354 -11.50 6.94 -6.45
C GLN A 354 -10.89 6.22 -7.66
N SER A 355 -10.40 5.00 -7.49
CA SER A 355 -9.94 4.20 -8.63
C SER A 355 -11.09 3.93 -9.61
N SER A 356 -12.25 3.47 -9.14
CA SER A 356 -13.38 3.06 -9.99
C SER A 356 -13.97 4.14 -10.89
N ARG A 357 -13.72 5.40 -10.57
CA ARG A 357 -14.24 6.57 -11.29
C ARG A 357 -13.27 7.14 -12.32
N ARG A 358 -12.02 6.66 -12.34
CA ARG A 358 -10.97 7.10 -13.27
C ARG A 358 -11.00 6.29 -14.57
N THR A 359 -10.52 6.89 -15.65
CA THR A 359 -10.45 6.27 -17.00
C THR A 359 -9.01 5.95 -17.40
N LEU A 360 -8.85 4.96 -18.29
CA LEU A 360 -7.58 4.64 -18.98
C LEU A 360 -7.38 5.46 -20.25
N ASP A 361 -8.41 6.16 -20.74
CA ASP A 361 -8.29 7.06 -21.89
C ASP A 361 -7.47 8.29 -21.48
N LEU A 362 -6.23 8.35 -21.96
CA LEU A 362 -5.25 9.39 -21.62
C LEU A 362 -5.65 10.75 -22.18
N ARG A 363 -6.40 10.81 -23.28
CA ARG A 363 -6.89 12.08 -23.84
C ARG A 363 -8.02 12.63 -22.98
N VAL A 364 -9.00 11.79 -22.64
CA VAL A 364 -10.12 12.17 -21.76
C VAL A 364 -9.61 12.59 -20.38
N ALA A 365 -8.66 11.82 -19.82
CA ALA A 365 -8.04 12.14 -18.55
C ALA A 365 -7.32 13.51 -18.56
N ALA A 366 -6.76 13.91 -19.70
CA ALA A 366 -6.09 15.21 -19.85
C ALA A 366 -7.05 16.38 -20.08
N SER A 367 -8.20 16.16 -20.72
CA SER A 367 -9.07 17.25 -21.20
C SER A 367 -10.30 17.55 -20.32
N ALA A 368 -10.74 16.64 -19.46
CA ALA A 368 -11.97 16.80 -18.67
C ALA A 368 -11.82 16.24 -17.23
N PRO A 369 -11.18 16.98 -16.31
CA PRO A 369 -11.03 16.51 -14.93
C PRO A 369 -12.38 16.48 -14.22
N ASP A 370 -12.81 15.32 -13.74
CA ASP A 370 -13.96 15.20 -12.83
C ASP A 370 -13.59 15.90 -11.50
N PRO A 371 -14.28 16.99 -11.13
CA PRO A 371 -13.91 17.85 -9.99
C PRO A 371 -14.10 17.16 -8.63
N THR A 372 -14.75 16.00 -8.61
CA THR A 372 -14.95 15.21 -7.39
C THR A 372 -13.94 14.07 -7.25
N LEU A 373 -13.00 13.96 -8.20
CA LEU A 373 -11.82 13.11 -8.03
C LEU A 373 -10.84 13.75 -7.06
N ALA A 374 -10.28 12.91 -6.20
CA ALA A 374 -9.25 13.30 -5.27
C ALA A 374 -8.03 13.85 -6.01
N HIS A 375 -7.47 14.95 -5.50
CA HIS A 375 -6.17 15.43 -5.94
C HIS A 375 -5.16 14.27 -5.92
N PRO A 376 -4.29 14.06 -6.93
CA PRO A 376 -3.44 12.86 -6.96
C PRO A 376 -2.49 12.71 -5.78
N PHE A 377 -2.11 13.80 -5.10
CA PHE A 377 -1.36 13.73 -3.84
C PHE A 377 -2.17 13.20 -2.65
N VAL A 378 -3.51 13.31 -2.64
CA VAL A 378 -4.34 12.68 -1.61
C VAL A 378 -4.17 11.15 -1.65
N LEU A 379 -4.12 10.56 -2.85
CA LEU A 379 -3.86 9.12 -3.00
C LEU A 379 -2.37 8.81 -2.82
N THR A 380 -1.49 9.49 -3.58
CA THR A 380 -0.08 9.09 -3.70
C THR A 380 0.79 9.47 -2.51
N ALA A 381 0.46 10.54 -1.78
CA ALA A 381 1.15 10.90 -0.54
C ALA A 381 0.45 10.33 0.71
N GLY A 382 -0.68 9.63 0.57
CA GLY A 382 -1.50 9.21 1.70
C GLY A 382 -2.12 10.39 2.45
N GLY A 383 -2.62 11.38 1.70
CA GLY A 383 -3.26 12.59 2.21
C GLY A 383 -4.72 12.43 2.62
N TYR A 384 -5.24 11.20 2.73
CA TYR A 384 -6.55 10.96 3.31
C TYR A 384 -6.47 11.02 4.85
N GLN A 385 -7.57 11.41 5.48
CA GLN A 385 -7.68 11.53 6.92
C GLN A 385 -8.42 10.33 7.53
N TYR A 386 -7.88 9.79 8.61
CA TYR A 386 -8.64 8.95 9.52
C TYR A 386 -9.52 9.83 10.41
N THR A 387 -10.84 9.61 10.35
CA THR A 387 -11.79 10.36 11.18
C THR A 387 -12.11 9.65 12.50
N HIS A 388 -11.79 8.36 12.58
CA HIS A 388 -12.03 7.49 13.74
C HIS A 388 -10.85 6.54 13.92
N GLY A 389 -10.69 5.96 15.11
CA GLY A 389 -9.67 4.96 15.41
C GLY A 389 -8.78 5.38 16.58
N ALA A 390 -7.48 5.14 16.46
CA ALA A 390 -6.49 5.49 17.49
C ALA A 390 -6.08 6.96 17.37
N LEU A 391 -7.04 7.86 17.63
CA LEU A 391 -6.91 9.32 17.57
C LEU A 391 -7.65 9.95 18.75
N VAL A 392 -7.22 11.11 19.25
CA VAL A 392 -7.93 11.90 20.27
C VAL A 392 -8.26 13.27 19.68
N THR A 393 -9.54 13.51 19.39
CA THR A 393 -10.06 14.80 18.97
C THR A 393 -10.56 15.58 20.19
N ASP A 394 -10.37 16.90 20.20
CA ASP A 394 -10.94 17.78 21.23
C ASP A 394 -12.34 18.22 20.76
N PRO A 395 -13.43 17.95 21.51
CA PRO A 395 -14.78 18.38 21.14
C PRO A 395 -14.93 19.90 20.95
N GLN A 396 -14.04 20.70 21.56
CA GLN A 396 -14.01 22.16 21.44
C GLN A 396 -13.23 22.64 20.21
N THR A 397 -12.48 21.75 19.55
CA THR A 397 -11.85 22.04 18.25
C THR A 397 -12.74 21.40 17.19
N PRO A 398 -13.36 22.17 16.28
CA PRO A 398 -14.31 21.62 15.32
C PRO A 398 -13.67 20.52 14.48
N ASP A 399 -14.51 19.59 13.99
CA ASP A 399 -14.14 18.69 12.88
C ASP A 399 -13.51 19.55 11.77
N ASP A 400 -12.19 19.43 11.60
CA ASP A 400 -11.42 20.04 10.52
C ASP A 400 -11.11 18.92 9.52
N PRO A 401 -12.09 18.54 8.68
CA PRO A 401 -11.89 17.47 7.71
C PRO A 401 -10.87 17.92 6.66
N GLU A 402 -9.89 17.07 6.38
CA GLU A 402 -9.01 17.24 5.23
C GLU A 402 -9.87 17.16 3.95
N PRO A 403 -9.79 18.16 3.05
CA PRO A 403 -10.48 18.08 1.78
C PRO A 403 -10.09 16.80 1.05
N THR A 404 -11.07 16.06 0.55
CA THR A 404 -10.77 14.82 -0.20
C THR A 404 -10.41 15.09 -1.65
N THR A 405 -10.83 16.24 -2.19
CA THR A 405 -10.58 16.70 -3.57
C THR A 405 -9.36 17.59 -3.71
N ASP A 406 -8.88 18.20 -2.62
CA ASP A 406 -7.69 19.05 -2.59
C ASP A 406 -6.61 18.43 -1.69
N PHE A 407 -5.34 18.69 -1.97
CA PHE A 407 -4.25 18.24 -1.08
C PHE A 407 -3.73 19.41 -0.24
N ASN A 408 -4.03 19.42 1.06
CA ASN A 408 -3.70 20.54 1.95
C ASN A 408 -3.05 20.06 3.27
N PRO A 409 -1.76 19.67 3.27
CA PRO A 409 -1.10 19.04 4.40
C PRO A 409 -0.82 20.04 5.54
N THR A 410 -1.81 20.35 6.39
CA THR A 410 -1.71 21.33 7.49
C THR A 410 -1.48 20.70 8.87
N GLY A 411 -1.21 19.39 8.92
CA GLY A 411 -0.95 18.67 10.18
C GLY A 411 -2.20 18.48 11.04
N ARG A 412 -3.31 18.08 10.42
CA ARG A 412 -4.58 17.75 11.09
C ARG A 412 -4.48 16.41 11.83
N ILE A 413 -5.34 16.23 12.84
CA ILE A 413 -5.49 14.93 13.49
C ILE A 413 -6.02 13.92 12.47
N GLY A 414 -5.47 12.71 12.48
CA GLY A 414 -5.83 11.64 11.57
C GLY A 414 -5.16 11.70 10.20
N THR A 415 -4.39 12.74 9.89
CA THR A 415 -3.59 12.80 8.66
C THR A 415 -2.15 12.40 8.92
N ARG A 416 -1.49 11.97 7.84
CA ARG A 416 -0.04 11.82 7.81
C ARG A 416 0.64 13.16 8.09
N ILE A 417 1.69 13.16 8.91
CA ILE A 417 2.51 14.35 9.13
C ILE A 417 3.05 14.95 7.82
N PRO A 418 2.94 16.28 7.61
CA PRO A 418 3.53 16.95 6.47
C PRO A 418 5.06 16.79 6.43
N HIS A 419 5.62 16.58 5.24
CA HIS A 419 7.06 16.50 5.05
C HIS A 419 7.72 17.87 5.17
N ARG A 420 8.77 17.98 6.00
CA ARG A 420 9.79 19.02 5.93
C ARG A 420 11.17 18.42 6.16
N TRP A 421 12.17 18.96 5.48
CA TRP A 421 13.57 18.70 5.79
C TRP A 421 13.95 19.39 7.10
N LEU A 422 14.56 18.63 8.02
CA LEU A 422 14.96 19.08 9.35
C LEU A 422 16.41 19.54 9.40
N ASP A 423 17.17 19.29 8.34
CA ASP A 423 18.58 19.62 8.19
C ASP A 423 18.89 20.17 6.79
N PRO A 424 19.90 21.05 6.65
CA PRO A 424 20.29 21.61 5.35
C PRO A 424 20.75 20.56 4.33
N SER A 425 21.30 19.42 4.79
CA SER A 425 21.72 18.32 3.92
C SER A 425 20.56 17.46 3.39
N ARG A 426 19.32 17.76 3.79
CA ARG A 426 18.11 17.05 3.35
C ARG A 426 18.20 15.54 3.55
N THR A 427 18.64 15.16 4.75
CA THR A 427 18.81 13.74 5.12
C THR A 427 17.77 13.26 6.11
N ARG A 428 17.19 14.17 6.90
CA ARG A 428 16.19 13.92 7.93
C ARG A 428 14.89 14.64 7.58
N SER A 429 13.84 13.87 7.43
CA SER A 429 12.46 14.35 7.29
C SER A 429 11.76 14.40 8.64
N THR A 430 10.72 15.24 8.74
CA THR A 430 9.65 15.10 9.76
C THR A 430 9.08 13.67 9.88
N LEU A 431 8.97 12.91 8.79
CA LEU A 431 8.55 11.51 8.81
C LEU A 431 9.54 10.62 9.55
N ASP A 432 10.84 10.91 9.48
CA ASP A 432 11.88 10.14 10.17
C ASP A 432 11.85 10.38 11.70
N LEU A 433 11.00 11.30 12.19
CA LEU A 433 10.75 11.50 13.62
C LEU A 433 9.72 10.52 14.17
N ALA A 434 8.85 9.97 13.32
CA ALA A 434 8.02 8.84 13.69
C ALA A 434 8.90 7.58 13.57
N GLY A 435 9.53 7.19 14.67
CA GLY A 435 10.27 5.93 14.74
C GLY A 435 9.31 4.75 14.92
N PRO A 436 9.80 3.55 15.27
CA PRO A 436 8.95 2.41 15.64
C PRO A 436 8.11 2.65 16.93
N HIS A 437 8.11 3.87 17.44
CA HIS A 437 7.54 4.30 18.70
C HIS A 437 6.70 5.56 18.46
N TRP A 438 5.88 5.88 19.46
CA TRP A 438 5.17 7.14 19.48
C TRP A 438 6.15 8.29 19.69
N THR A 439 5.87 9.45 19.11
CA THR A 439 6.75 10.62 19.20
C THR A 439 5.94 11.86 19.54
N LEU A 440 6.46 12.71 20.43
CA LEU A 440 5.92 14.04 20.68
C LEU A 440 6.75 15.08 19.91
N LEU A 441 6.14 15.72 18.93
CA LEU A 441 6.72 16.86 18.23
C LEU A 441 6.25 18.14 18.89
N THR A 442 7.13 19.09 19.18
CA THR A 442 6.74 20.34 19.83
C THR A 442 7.42 21.55 19.20
N ASN A 443 6.69 22.67 19.11
CA ASN A 443 7.26 23.95 18.71
C ASN A 443 7.74 24.78 19.92
N THR A 444 7.87 24.18 21.11
CA THR A 444 8.49 24.81 22.29
C THR A 444 9.77 24.08 22.72
N PRO A 445 10.78 24.82 23.20
CA PRO A 445 12.04 24.23 23.64
C PRO A 445 11.95 23.50 25.00
N THR A 446 10.83 23.58 25.71
CA THR A 446 10.69 22.98 27.05
C THR A 446 10.32 21.49 26.92
N PRO A 447 11.20 20.55 27.31
CA PRO A 447 10.93 19.13 27.16
C PRO A 447 9.92 18.68 28.21
N THR A 448 8.79 18.13 27.76
CA THR A 448 8.06 17.16 28.57
C THR A 448 8.83 15.85 28.52
N THR A 449 9.02 15.22 29.68
CA THR A 449 9.76 13.96 29.81
C THR A 449 8.77 12.83 30.13
N HIS A 450 8.62 11.91 29.19
CA HIS A 450 7.94 10.64 29.40
C HIS A 450 8.83 9.54 28.80
N PRO A 451 9.14 8.46 29.53
CA PRO A 451 10.17 7.49 29.13
C PRO A 451 9.89 6.81 27.79
N ASP A 452 8.61 6.57 27.47
CA ASP A 452 8.18 5.90 26.23
C ASP A 452 7.70 6.86 25.14
N LEU A 453 7.85 8.18 25.33
CA LEU A 453 7.42 9.19 24.38
C LEU A 453 8.54 10.23 24.15
N PRO A 454 9.48 9.96 23.23
CA PRO A 454 10.52 10.90 22.87
C PRO A 454 9.95 12.23 22.37
N THR A 455 10.54 13.33 22.87
CA THR A 455 10.12 14.70 22.53
C THR A 455 11.13 15.35 21.59
N HIS A 456 10.65 15.87 20.45
CA HIS A 456 11.47 16.51 19.42
C HIS A 456 11.05 17.97 19.23
N PRO A 457 11.87 18.95 19.64
CA PRO A 457 11.59 20.36 19.43
C PRO A 457 11.95 20.79 18.00
N HIS A 458 10.97 21.22 17.21
CA HIS A 458 11.16 21.73 15.85
C HIS A 458 10.18 22.87 15.54
N THR A 459 10.70 23.93 14.92
CA THR A 459 9.86 25.00 14.35
C THR A 459 9.40 24.60 12.95
N LEU A 460 8.09 24.45 12.78
CA LEU A 460 7.46 23.96 11.55
C LEU A 460 6.32 24.91 11.17
N ASP A 461 6.21 25.21 9.88
CA ASP A 461 5.26 26.16 9.31
C ASP A 461 3.79 25.74 9.47
N PHE A 462 3.53 24.43 9.50
CA PHE A 462 2.19 23.88 9.69
C PHE A 462 1.79 23.68 11.17
N LEU A 463 2.70 23.92 12.13
CA LEU A 463 2.47 23.73 13.55
C LEU A 463 2.50 25.09 14.29
N PRO A 464 1.37 25.59 14.81
CA PRO A 464 1.33 26.85 15.54
C PRO A 464 2.33 26.90 16.70
N THR A 465 2.80 28.11 17.02
CA THR A 465 3.67 28.34 18.17
C THR A 465 3.01 27.80 19.45
N HIS A 466 3.77 27.14 20.30
CA HIS A 466 3.29 26.48 21.53
C HIS A 466 2.39 25.25 21.33
N HIS A 467 2.12 24.82 20.09
CA HIS A 467 1.44 23.54 19.86
C HIS A 467 2.42 22.37 19.80
N SER A 468 1.89 21.19 20.10
CA SER A 468 2.55 19.90 20.00
C SER A 468 1.68 18.92 19.20
N LEU A 469 2.33 17.95 18.55
CA LEU A 469 1.71 16.84 17.84
C LEU A 469 2.13 15.53 18.48
N LEU A 470 1.17 14.67 18.77
CA LEU A 470 1.44 13.27 19.11
C LEU A 470 1.42 12.47 17.80
N LEU A 471 2.58 11.92 17.42
CA LEU A 471 2.76 11.11 16.23
C LEU A 471 2.72 9.64 16.59
N ARG A 472 1.97 8.88 15.80
CA ARG A 472 1.94 7.41 15.84
C ARG A 472 3.15 6.82 15.12
N PRO A 473 3.48 5.55 15.40
CA PRO A 473 4.49 4.81 14.66
C PRO A 473 4.21 4.72 13.14
N ASP A 474 2.97 4.93 12.70
CA ASP A 474 2.62 4.93 11.27
C ASP A 474 2.59 6.32 10.61
N HIS A 475 3.28 7.30 11.19
CA HIS A 475 3.40 8.69 10.70
C HIS A 475 2.11 9.52 10.80
N ILE A 476 1.07 9.00 11.47
CA ILE A 476 -0.22 9.67 11.62
C ILE A 476 -0.22 10.54 12.86
N ILE A 477 -0.81 11.74 12.76
CA ILE A 477 -1.02 12.63 13.90
C ILE A 477 -2.23 12.12 14.69
N ALA A 478 -1.99 11.60 15.89
CA ALA A 478 -3.05 11.12 16.77
C ALA A 478 -3.70 12.21 17.62
N TRP A 479 -2.96 13.27 17.92
CA TRP A 479 -3.43 14.39 18.73
C TRP A 479 -2.64 15.65 18.39
N ARG A 480 -3.27 16.81 18.56
CA ARG A 480 -2.68 18.14 18.37
C ARG A 480 -3.22 19.10 19.43
N GLY A 481 -2.36 19.89 20.05
CA GLY A 481 -2.81 20.92 21.00
C GLY A 481 -1.69 21.72 21.67
N PRO A 482 -2.04 22.79 22.41
CA PRO A 482 -1.08 23.72 23.01
C PRO A 482 -0.40 23.22 24.30
N ASP A 483 -0.92 22.15 24.90
CA ASP A 483 -0.45 21.64 26.20
C ASP A 483 0.21 20.26 26.05
N PRO A 484 1.55 20.18 26.11
CA PRO A 484 2.28 18.92 26.04
C PRO A 484 1.86 17.89 27.10
N THR A 485 1.34 18.31 28.26
CA THR A 485 0.88 17.37 29.30
C THR A 485 -0.40 16.65 28.89
N LYS A 486 -1.26 17.28 28.08
CA LYS A 486 -2.43 16.62 27.47
C LYS A 486 -2.02 15.59 26.41
N ALA A 487 -0.88 15.78 25.75
CA ALA A 487 -0.35 14.79 24.80
C ALA A 487 -0.01 13.47 25.49
N VAL A 488 0.59 13.51 26.68
CA VAL A 488 0.90 12.30 27.48
C VAL A 488 -0.39 11.59 27.91
N LYS A 489 -1.42 12.34 28.33
CA LYS A 489 -2.74 11.76 28.65
C LYS A 489 -3.38 11.10 27.42
N ALA A 490 -3.33 11.76 26.26
CA ALA A 490 -3.84 11.21 25.00
C ALA A 490 -3.11 9.92 24.62
N TYR A 491 -1.78 9.90 24.70
CA TYR A 491 -0.95 8.71 24.49
C TYR A 491 -1.39 7.54 25.39
N THR A 492 -1.49 7.76 26.70
CA THR A 492 -1.89 6.72 27.66
C THR A 492 -3.32 6.22 27.42
N SER A 493 -4.25 7.12 27.09
CA SER A 493 -5.64 6.77 26.77
C SER A 493 -5.72 5.86 25.54
N LEU A 494 -5.01 6.23 24.46
CA LEU A 494 -5.00 5.49 23.19
C LEU A 494 -4.47 4.05 23.34
N LEU A 495 -3.54 3.82 24.27
CA LEU A 495 -2.98 2.49 24.52
C LEU A 495 -3.84 1.63 25.45
N ASN A 496 -4.56 2.22 26.41
CA ASN A 496 -5.33 1.46 27.40
C ASN A 496 -6.77 1.18 26.97
N SER A 497 -7.41 2.10 26.25
CA SER A 497 -8.73 1.88 25.64
C SER A 497 -9.09 3.04 24.71
N PRO A 498 -9.21 2.83 23.37
CA PRO A 498 -9.73 3.83 22.46
C PRO A 498 -11.17 4.25 22.79
N SER A 499 -11.94 3.41 23.50
CA SER A 499 -13.31 3.71 23.93
C SER A 499 -13.38 4.62 25.16
N ALA A 500 -12.28 4.78 25.92
CA ALA A 500 -12.22 5.65 27.10
C ALA A 500 -12.12 7.15 26.75
N ILE A 501 -12.08 7.49 25.45
CA ILE A 501 -11.99 8.87 24.96
C ILE A 501 -13.24 9.70 25.33
N ALA A 502 -14.37 9.06 25.64
CA ALA A 502 -15.58 9.75 26.10
C ALA A 502 -15.40 10.51 27.44
N GLU A 503 -14.43 10.12 28.28
CA GLU A 503 -14.17 10.77 29.59
C GLU A 503 -13.25 12.00 29.49
N PHE A 504 -12.82 12.41 28.30
CA PHE A 504 -12.10 13.69 28.09
C PHE A 504 -12.97 14.94 28.38
N THR A 505 -14.25 14.75 28.72
CA THR A 505 -15.28 15.79 28.74
C THR A 505 -15.55 16.42 30.11
N THR A 506 -14.96 15.94 31.20
CA THR A 506 -15.21 16.51 32.55
C THR A 506 -13.96 16.53 33.43
N ALA A 507 -13.03 17.45 33.18
CA ALA A 507 -12.08 17.95 34.18
C ALA A 507 -11.48 19.30 33.78
#